data_AF-A0A2G1XI67-F1
#
_entry.id   AF-A0A2G1XI67-F1
#
_cell.length_a   1.000
_cell.length_b   1.000
_cell.length_c   1.000
_cell.angle_alpha   90.00
_cell.angle_beta   90.00
_cell.angle_gamma   90.00
#
_symmetry.space_group_name_H-M   'P 1'
#
loop_
_entity.id
_entity.type
_entity.pdbx_description
1 polymer ?
#
loop_
_entity_poly.entity_id
_entity_poly.type
_entity_poly.pdbx_seq_one_letter_code
_entity_poly.pdbx_strand_id
1 'polypeptide(L)'
;MRDITRRDLLGMGVGAAAALGVAGCSAEPEAVRAPSSKASARAKARPIGDGSTADMGAQPNQPSKPEPLEPGQKPPQFVIFSWDGAGEVGNGLFPRFRKLARDHGATMTFFLSGLYLLPEDKRHLYEPPNNPAGASDIGYLTDAHIKETLKNLRAAWLEGHEIGTHFNGHFCSGGGSVAHWTPEDWESEIEQAVSFVTRWRTNTGFTGLDPLPFDYRKELVGGRTPCLLNQRRLLPTAARLGWRYDASSEGGQQVWPRKNHGLWDLPLQQMPFPGHSFEVLSMDYNILANQSKRTTRGPSHHYDSWREQATEAYISGFQRAYETNRAPFFVGNHFETWNGGIYMDAVEEAFKHIADEKHRDVRLVSFRQFVDWLDVQSPKVLEGLRRLDVGEKWSPRAV
;
A
#
# COMPACT_ATOMS: atom_id res chain seq x y z
N MET A 1 -19.84 9.53 -20.25
CA MET A 1 -18.42 9.16 -20.13
C MET A 1 -17.70 9.81 -21.29
N ARG A 2 -16.97 10.91 -21.04
CA ARG A 2 -16.17 11.62 -22.05
C ARG A 2 -14.73 11.69 -21.53
N ASP A 3 -13.86 11.12 -22.34
CA ASP A 3 -12.41 11.21 -22.50
C ASP A 3 -11.58 12.00 -21.48
N ILE A 4 -10.61 11.32 -20.87
CA ILE A 4 -9.46 11.92 -20.17
C ILE A 4 -8.29 11.90 -21.17
N THR A 5 -7.79 13.07 -21.57
CA THR A 5 -6.63 13.21 -22.46
C THR A 5 -5.37 13.56 -21.67
N ARG A 6 -4.38 12.65 -21.65
CA ARG A 6 -2.90 12.80 -21.61
C ARG A 6 -2.17 13.95 -20.86
N ARG A 7 -2.81 14.83 -20.09
CA ARG A 7 -2.13 16.03 -19.53
C ARG A 7 -2.24 16.26 -18.02
N ASP A 8 -2.91 15.41 -17.27
CA ASP A 8 -3.22 15.72 -15.86
C ASP A 8 -2.32 15.06 -14.79
N LEU A 9 -1.16 14.48 -15.14
CA LEU A 9 -0.31 13.78 -14.16
C LEU A 9 1.16 14.22 -14.10
N LEU A 10 1.50 15.47 -14.45
CA LEU A 10 2.86 15.98 -14.23
C LEU A 10 2.87 17.31 -13.46
N GLY A 11 2.94 17.20 -12.14
CA GLY A 11 3.31 18.29 -11.24
C GLY A 11 4.78 18.20 -10.83
N MET A 12 5.70 18.61 -11.72
CA MET A 12 7.10 18.86 -11.33
C MET A 12 7.17 20.08 -10.39
N GLY A 13 7.60 19.86 -9.15
CA GLY A 13 8.03 20.91 -8.23
C GLY A 13 9.56 20.96 -8.16
N VAL A 14 10.17 21.93 -8.83
CA VAL A 14 11.59 22.27 -8.69
C VAL A 14 11.70 23.36 -7.64
N GLY A 15 12.26 23.05 -6.46
CA GLY A 15 12.56 23.99 -5.39
C GLY A 15 14.06 24.30 -5.32
N ALA A 16 14.40 25.59 -5.40
CA ALA A 16 15.75 26.12 -5.49
C ALA A 16 16.59 25.93 -4.21
N ALA A 17 17.89 25.66 -4.39
CA ALA A 17 18.89 25.58 -3.34
C ALA A 17 19.30 26.98 -2.84
N ALA A 18 19.45 27.13 -1.51
CA ALA A 18 20.16 28.23 -0.89
C ALA A 18 21.38 27.67 -0.14
N ALA A 19 22.56 28.10 -0.57
CA ALA A 19 23.84 27.77 0.05
C ALA A 19 24.15 28.74 1.18
N LEU A 20 24.55 28.23 2.35
CA LEU A 20 25.34 28.96 3.34
C LEU A 20 26.42 28.03 3.85
N GLY A 21 27.68 28.38 3.57
CA GLY A 21 28.86 27.73 4.11
C GLY A 21 29.32 28.39 5.40
N VAL A 22 29.82 27.59 6.34
CA VAL A 22 30.82 28.01 7.33
C VAL A 22 31.78 26.85 7.53
N ALA A 23 33.08 27.15 7.43
CA ALA A 23 34.20 26.25 7.67
C ALA A 23 34.51 26.14 9.18
N GLY A 24 35.00 24.98 9.64
CA GLY A 24 35.51 24.80 10.99
C GLY A 24 36.25 23.46 11.15
N CYS A 25 37.51 23.53 11.59
CA CYS A 25 38.56 22.51 11.53
C CYS A 25 38.40 21.24 12.39
N SER A 26 38.82 20.13 11.77
CA SER A 26 39.62 18.97 12.24
C SER A 26 39.85 18.73 13.74
N ALA A 27 39.46 17.52 14.21
CA ALA A 27 40.28 16.64 15.06
C ALA A 27 39.66 15.23 15.16
N GLU A 28 40.46 14.20 14.87
CA GLU A 28 40.32 12.79 15.29
C GLU A 28 41.76 12.28 15.56
N PRO A 29 42.03 11.22 16.35
CA PRO A 29 41.18 10.02 16.46
C PRO A 29 41.09 9.38 17.87
N GLU A 30 40.07 8.56 18.12
CA GLU A 30 40.28 7.33 18.88
C GLU A 30 39.22 6.26 18.57
N ALA A 31 39.71 5.09 18.16
CA ALA A 31 38.93 3.98 17.67
C ALA A 31 38.48 3.06 18.81
N VAL A 32 37.16 2.91 18.97
CA VAL A 32 36.57 1.73 19.64
C VAL A 32 35.63 1.06 18.63
N ARG A 33 36.16 0.10 17.87
CA ARG A 33 35.37 -0.77 17.01
C ARG A 33 34.66 -1.83 17.85
N ALA A 34 33.42 -1.56 18.24
CA ALA A 34 32.45 -2.64 18.40
C ALA A 34 32.02 -3.11 16.99
N PRO A 35 31.96 -4.41 16.68
CA PRO A 35 31.43 -4.85 15.40
C PRO A 35 29.94 -4.49 15.38
N SER A 36 29.60 -3.44 14.63
CA SER A 36 28.23 -2.98 14.49
C SER A 36 27.32 -4.13 14.05
N SER A 37 26.14 -4.23 14.64
CA SER A 37 25.05 -5.15 14.26
C SER A 37 24.75 -5.19 12.75
N LYS A 38 25.12 -4.13 12.02
CA LYS A 38 25.06 -4.07 10.55
C LYS A 38 25.98 -5.09 9.87
N ALA A 39 27.17 -5.34 10.40
CA ALA A 39 28.11 -6.32 9.85
C ALA A 39 27.61 -7.76 10.06
N SER A 40 27.00 -8.06 11.21
CA SER A 40 26.43 -9.39 11.47
C SER A 40 25.13 -9.65 10.71
N ALA A 41 24.31 -8.62 10.46
CA ALA A 41 23.13 -8.73 9.61
C ALA A 41 23.50 -8.95 8.14
N ARG A 42 24.54 -8.26 7.64
CA ARG A 42 25.08 -8.45 6.29
C ARG A 42 25.71 -9.84 6.10
N ALA A 43 26.28 -10.42 7.15
CA ALA A 43 26.82 -11.78 7.14
C ALA A 43 25.75 -12.89 7.12
N LYS A 44 24.47 -12.57 7.42
CA LYS A 44 23.34 -13.52 7.37
C LYS A 44 22.52 -13.45 6.08
N ALA A 45 22.64 -12.37 5.31
CA ALA A 45 21.93 -12.20 4.04
C ALA A 45 22.51 -13.13 2.97
N ARG A 46 21.69 -13.99 2.37
CA ARG A 46 22.08 -14.75 1.17
C ARG A 46 21.55 -14.03 -0.07
N PRO A 47 22.40 -13.35 -0.87
CA PRO A 47 21.94 -12.68 -2.08
C PRO A 47 21.20 -13.63 -3.02
N ILE A 48 20.16 -13.14 -3.67
CA ILE A 48 19.37 -13.86 -4.68
C ILE A 48 19.61 -13.18 -6.04
N GLY A 49 19.80 -13.97 -7.10
CA GLY A 49 19.97 -13.46 -8.45
C GLY A 49 21.16 -12.50 -8.58
N ASP A 50 20.92 -11.29 -9.08
CA ASP A 50 21.93 -10.23 -9.25
C ASP A 50 22.28 -9.50 -7.94
N GLY A 51 21.74 -9.96 -6.81
CA GLY A 51 21.91 -9.36 -5.49
C GLY A 51 20.98 -8.17 -5.21
N SER A 52 19.98 -7.91 -6.07
CA SER A 52 18.91 -6.95 -5.80
C SER A 52 18.09 -7.32 -4.57
N THR A 53 17.89 -8.61 -4.35
CA THR A 53 17.19 -9.18 -3.20
C THR A 53 18.11 -10.14 -2.43
N ALA A 54 17.74 -10.47 -1.20
CA ALA A 54 18.45 -11.44 -0.38
C ALA A 54 17.48 -12.20 0.54
N ASP A 55 17.76 -13.48 0.76
CA ASP A 55 17.10 -14.25 1.81
C ASP A 55 17.72 -13.90 3.17
N MET A 56 16.91 -13.26 4.03
CA MET A 56 17.24 -12.90 5.41
C MET A 56 16.47 -13.74 6.44
N GLY A 57 15.73 -14.77 5.99
CA GLY A 57 14.83 -15.57 6.82
C GLY A 57 13.46 -14.92 7.04
N ALA A 58 12.82 -15.28 8.14
CA ALA A 58 11.51 -14.77 8.51
C ALA A 58 11.52 -13.25 8.69
N GLN A 59 10.44 -12.60 8.26
CA GLN A 59 10.27 -11.17 8.46
C GLN A 59 10.28 -10.84 9.97
N PRO A 60 11.05 -9.83 10.41
CA PRO A 60 10.99 -9.37 11.79
C PRO A 60 9.68 -8.63 12.09
N ASN A 61 9.44 -8.35 13.38
CA ASN A 61 8.34 -7.49 13.86
C ASN A 61 6.94 -7.94 13.40
N GLN A 62 6.75 -9.26 13.24
CA GLN A 62 5.42 -9.82 13.00
C GLN A 62 4.61 -9.87 14.29
N PRO A 63 3.26 -9.74 14.22
CA PRO A 63 2.40 -9.92 15.37
C PRO A 63 2.53 -11.34 15.94
N SER A 64 2.01 -11.53 17.16
CA SER A 64 1.84 -12.86 17.73
C SER A 64 1.07 -13.76 16.78
N LYS A 65 1.40 -15.07 16.80
CA LYS A 65 0.71 -16.06 15.98
C LYS A 65 -0.82 -15.90 16.13
N PRO A 66 -1.59 -15.88 15.04
CA PRO A 66 -3.04 -15.73 15.12
C PRO A 66 -3.67 -16.95 15.80
N GLU A 67 -4.74 -16.69 16.54
CA GLU A 67 -5.53 -17.68 17.26
C GLU A 67 -6.97 -17.68 16.73
N PRO A 68 -7.62 -18.85 16.65
CA PRO A 68 -9.04 -18.94 16.32
C PRO A 68 -9.88 -18.24 17.39
N LEU A 69 -10.99 -17.61 16.98
CA LEU A 69 -11.97 -17.11 17.93
C LEU A 69 -12.68 -18.26 18.63
N GLU A 70 -12.82 -18.11 19.95
CA GLU A 70 -13.71 -18.95 20.74
C GLU A 70 -15.19 -18.63 20.44
N PRO A 71 -16.11 -19.60 20.59
CA PRO A 71 -17.54 -19.34 20.42
C PRO A 71 -18.03 -18.15 21.24
N GLY A 72 -18.70 -17.18 20.59
CA GLY A 72 -19.20 -15.96 21.23
C GLY A 72 -18.14 -14.91 21.59
N GLN A 73 -16.86 -15.12 21.25
CA GLN A 73 -15.82 -14.12 21.44
C GLN A 73 -15.96 -12.96 20.43
N LYS A 74 -15.86 -11.72 20.93
CA LYS A 74 -15.90 -10.53 20.07
C LYS A 74 -14.65 -10.50 19.18
N PRO A 75 -14.79 -10.37 17.85
CA PRO A 75 -13.64 -10.20 16.98
C PRO A 75 -12.93 -8.86 17.29
N PRO A 76 -11.58 -8.81 17.22
CA PRO A 76 -10.84 -7.55 17.20
C PRO A 76 -11.32 -6.66 16.06
N GLN A 77 -11.20 -5.34 16.21
CA GLN A 77 -11.40 -4.45 15.07
C GLN A 77 -10.10 -4.39 14.26
N PHE A 78 -10.11 -4.97 13.07
CA PHE A 78 -8.99 -4.84 12.15
C PHE A 78 -9.09 -3.54 11.36
N VAL A 79 -7.97 -2.82 11.26
CA VAL A 79 -7.84 -1.65 10.39
C VAL A 79 -6.55 -1.80 9.60
N ILE A 80 -6.63 -1.68 8.27
CA ILE A 80 -5.50 -1.90 7.36
C ILE A 80 -5.33 -0.65 6.51
N PHE A 81 -4.18 0.00 6.66
CA PHE A 81 -3.76 1.10 5.80
C PHE A 81 -2.85 0.57 4.70
N SER A 82 -3.17 0.91 3.45
CA SER A 82 -2.37 0.56 2.29
C SER A 82 -2.02 1.76 1.42
N TRP A 83 -0.95 1.61 0.65
CA TRP A 83 -0.36 2.64 -0.19
C TRP A 83 -0.16 2.12 -1.61
N ASP A 84 -0.86 2.70 -2.56
CA ASP A 84 -0.82 2.32 -3.97
C ASP A 84 0.35 3.03 -4.68
N GLY A 85 1.07 2.29 -5.52
CA GLY A 85 2.31 2.71 -6.15
C GLY A 85 3.54 2.64 -5.22
N ALA A 86 3.43 3.16 -3.99
CA ALA A 86 4.44 3.11 -2.93
C ALA A 86 5.89 3.52 -3.33
N GLY A 87 6.01 4.51 -4.20
CA GLY A 87 7.30 5.15 -4.54
C GLY A 87 7.60 6.35 -3.64
N GLU A 88 8.88 6.61 -3.36
CA GLU A 88 9.32 7.86 -2.72
C GLU A 88 9.72 8.88 -3.79
N VAL A 89 8.92 9.95 -3.92
CA VAL A 89 9.07 10.98 -4.96
C VAL A 89 9.63 12.30 -4.44
N GLY A 90 10.30 12.28 -3.27
CA GLY A 90 10.93 13.45 -2.66
C GLY A 90 9.99 14.29 -1.81
N ASN A 91 8.77 13.81 -1.55
CA ASN A 91 7.79 14.48 -0.69
C ASN A 91 7.88 14.03 0.78
N GLY A 92 8.68 12.99 1.08
CA GLY A 92 8.91 12.51 2.44
C GLY A 92 7.71 11.80 3.06
N LEU A 93 6.68 11.46 2.28
CA LEU A 93 5.49 10.80 2.79
C LEU A 93 5.76 9.33 3.16
N PHE A 94 6.61 8.63 2.42
CA PHE A 94 6.96 7.25 2.75
C PHE A 94 7.64 7.14 4.14
N PRO A 95 8.71 7.88 4.46
CA PRO A 95 9.29 7.84 5.79
C PRO A 95 8.35 8.42 6.87
N ARG A 96 7.47 9.39 6.55
CA ARG A 96 6.45 9.93 7.47
C ARG A 96 5.51 8.84 7.95
N PHE A 97 4.88 8.09 7.04
CA PHE A 97 3.91 7.05 7.43
C PHE A 97 4.55 5.80 8.01
N ARG A 98 5.77 5.46 7.62
CA ARG A 98 6.56 4.44 8.35
C ARG A 98 6.84 4.87 9.79
N LYS A 99 7.19 6.15 10.01
CA LYS A 99 7.38 6.67 11.37
C LYS A 99 6.08 6.62 12.17
N LEU A 100 4.97 7.08 11.59
CA LEU A 100 3.64 7.02 12.23
C LEU A 100 3.30 5.58 12.64
N ALA A 101 3.53 4.61 11.76
CA ALA A 101 3.27 3.21 12.07
C ALA A 101 4.12 2.70 13.24
N ARG A 102 5.43 3.00 13.25
CA ARG A 102 6.32 2.64 14.36
C ARG A 102 5.90 3.27 15.69
N ASP A 103 5.54 4.56 15.67
CA ASP A 103 5.15 5.29 16.88
C ASP A 103 3.88 4.71 17.54
N HIS A 104 3.05 4.01 16.77
CA HIS A 104 1.79 3.41 17.23
C HIS A 104 1.77 1.87 17.17
N GLY A 105 2.92 1.22 16.96
CA GLY A 105 3.02 -0.24 16.89
C GLY A 105 2.18 -0.89 15.79
N ALA A 106 2.00 -0.19 14.67
CA ALA A 106 1.21 -0.62 13.52
C ALA A 106 2.09 -1.16 12.39
N THR A 107 1.48 -1.95 11.51
CA THR A 107 2.04 -2.31 10.21
C THR A 107 1.07 -1.88 9.09
N MET A 108 1.56 -1.85 7.86
CA MET A 108 0.87 -1.33 6.68
C MET A 108 1.22 -2.20 5.48
N THR A 109 0.45 -2.08 4.40
CA THR A 109 0.75 -2.74 3.11
C THR A 109 1.15 -1.70 2.07
N PHE A 110 2.33 -1.87 1.47
CA PHE A 110 2.82 -1.04 0.38
C PHE A 110 2.66 -1.80 -0.94
N PHE A 111 1.68 -1.42 -1.76
CA PHE A 111 1.49 -1.99 -3.08
C PHE A 111 2.44 -1.28 -4.07
N LEU A 112 3.62 -1.87 -4.26
CA LEU A 112 4.69 -1.28 -5.06
C LEU A 112 4.37 -1.39 -6.56
N SER A 113 4.49 -0.29 -7.29
CA SER A 113 4.57 -0.35 -8.75
C SER A 113 6.00 -0.69 -9.19
N GLY A 114 6.17 -1.74 -9.99
CA GLY A 114 7.49 -2.25 -10.39
C GLY A 114 8.33 -1.22 -11.17
N LEU A 115 7.69 -0.34 -11.93
CA LEU A 115 8.35 0.75 -12.67
C LEU A 115 9.08 1.74 -11.77
N TYR A 116 8.72 1.84 -10.48
CA TYR A 116 9.44 2.69 -9.53
C TYR A 116 10.83 2.16 -9.17
N LEU A 117 11.20 0.97 -9.67
CA LEU A 117 12.56 0.42 -9.60
C LEU A 117 13.21 0.25 -10.98
N LEU A 118 12.59 0.76 -12.05
CA LEU A 118 13.11 0.74 -13.42
C LEU A 118 13.52 2.17 -13.83
N PRO A 119 14.81 2.43 -14.12
CA PRO A 119 15.24 3.71 -14.67
C PRO A 119 14.56 4.07 -16.00
N GLU A 120 14.31 5.35 -16.24
CA GLU A 120 13.61 5.83 -17.44
C GLU A 120 14.39 5.54 -18.75
N ASP A 121 15.73 5.54 -18.72
CA ASP A 121 16.56 5.16 -19.86
C ASP A 121 16.43 3.67 -20.23
N LYS A 122 15.97 2.86 -19.27
CA LYS A 122 15.62 1.43 -19.42
C LYS A 122 14.14 1.19 -19.65
N ARG A 123 13.31 2.22 -19.88
CA ARG A 123 11.85 2.06 -20.09
C ARG A 123 11.49 1.05 -21.19
N HIS A 124 12.33 0.90 -22.20
CA HIS A 124 12.12 -0.05 -23.30
C HIS A 124 12.11 -1.53 -22.85
N LEU A 125 12.55 -1.83 -21.62
CA LEU A 125 12.43 -3.16 -21.01
C LEU A 125 11.02 -3.45 -20.48
N TYR A 126 10.15 -2.43 -20.39
CA TYR A 126 8.75 -2.60 -20.05
C TYR A 126 7.93 -2.77 -21.31
N GLU A 127 7.25 -3.91 -21.42
CA GLU A 127 6.37 -4.28 -22.53
C GLU A 127 4.93 -4.40 -21.99
N PRO A 128 4.24 -3.26 -21.79
CA PRO A 128 2.87 -3.26 -21.29
C PRO A 128 1.93 -3.98 -22.25
N PRO A 129 1.05 -4.87 -21.77
CA PRO A 129 0.04 -5.48 -22.62
C PRO A 129 -0.80 -4.43 -23.36
N ASN A 130 -0.99 -4.64 -24.66
CA ASN A 130 -1.81 -3.79 -25.53
C ASN A 130 -1.35 -2.31 -25.63
N ASN A 131 -0.11 -1.99 -25.25
CA ASN A 131 0.47 -0.65 -25.33
C ASN A 131 1.89 -0.67 -25.93
N PRO A 132 2.43 0.47 -26.41
CA PRO A 132 3.82 0.55 -26.88
C PRO A 132 4.83 0.26 -25.76
N ALA A 133 5.97 -0.33 -26.12
CA ALA A 133 7.08 -0.55 -25.19
C ALA A 133 7.50 0.74 -24.49
N GLY A 134 7.66 0.67 -23.17
CA GLY A 134 7.98 1.78 -22.28
C GLY A 134 6.86 2.80 -22.02
N ALA A 135 5.63 2.54 -22.48
CA ALA A 135 4.49 3.37 -22.10
C ALA A 135 4.17 3.20 -20.61
N SER A 136 3.77 4.29 -19.94
CA SER A 136 3.36 4.31 -18.52
C SER A 136 2.51 5.54 -18.24
N ASP A 137 1.38 5.38 -17.54
CA ASP A 137 0.52 6.50 -17.09
C ASP A 137 0.99 7.10 -15.74
N ILE A 138 1.89 6.42 -15.03
CA ILE A 138 2.48 6.87 -13.75
C ILE A 138 3.93 7.38 -13.88
N GLY A 139 4.46 7.41 -15.11
CA GLY A 139 5.83 7.82 -15.39
C GLY A 139 6.90 6.88 -14.82
N TYR A 140 8.13 7.39 -14.74
CA TYR A 140 9.30 6.71 -14.19
C TYR A 140 9.94 7.60 -13.12
N LEU A 141 10.52 6.98 -12.10
CA LEU A 141 11.23 7.72 -11.06
C LEU A 141 12.63 8.13 -11.53
N THR A 142 13.12 9.25 -10.99
CA THR A 142 14.53 9.63 -11.12
C THR A 142 15.41 8.64 -10.34
N ASP A 143 16.68 8.50 -10.73
CA ASP A 143 17.64 7.66 -10.01
C ASP A 143 17.71 7.97 -8.51
N ALA A 144 17.58 9.24 -8.12
CA ALA A 144 17.55 9.65 -6.73
C ALA A 144 16.33 9.08 -6.00
N HIS A 145 15.15 9.20 -6.62
CA HIS A 145 13.89 8.67 -6.09
C HIS A 145 13.85 7.13 -6.09
N ILE A 146 14.48 6.46 -7.06
CA ILE A 146 14.67 4.99 -7.03
C ILE A 146 15.50 4.60 -5.79
N LYS A 147 16.62 5.30 -5.51
CA LYS A 147 17.45 5.03 -4.33
C LYS A 147 16.68 5.20 -3.02
N GLU A 148 15.89 6.27 -2.90
CA GLU A 148 15.07 6.50 -1.70
C GLU A 148 13.93 5.49 -1.58
N THR A 149 13.32 5.09 -2.69
CA THR A 149 12.31 4.02 -2.72
C THR A 149 12.91 2.70 -2.23
N LEU A 150 14.08 2.29 -2.73
CA LEU A 150 14.77 1.07 -2.29
C LEU A 150 15.11 1.09 -0.79
N LYS A 151 15.59 2.23 -0.27
CA LYS A 151 15.85 2.40 1.17
C LYS A 151 14.58 2.27 1.99
N ASN A 152 13.48 2.88 1.54
CA ASN A 152 12.20 2.82 2.23
C ASN A 152 11.59 1.43 2.19
N LEU A 153 11.62 0.73 1.05
CA LEU A 153 11.14 -0.65 0.93
C LEU A 153 11.90 -1.61 1.84
N ARG A 154 13.24 -1.53 1.85
CA ARG A 154 14.07 -2.35 2.75
C ARG A 154 13.70 -2.11 4.21
N ALA A 155 13.60 -0.86 4.60
CA ALA A 155 13.35 -0.52 5.99
C ALA A 155 11.89 -0.79 6.39
N ALA A 156 10.92 -0.63 5.48
CA ALA A 156 9.53 -1.02 5.69
C ALA A 156 9.41 -2.53 5.96
N TRP A 157 10.05 -3.37 5.15
CA TRP A 157 10.02 -4.81 5.38
C TRP A 157 10.67 -5.20 6.71
N LEU A 158 11.80 -4.58 7.08
CA LEU A 158 12.46 -4.79 8.38
C LEU A 158 11.64 -4.28 9.57
N GLU A 159 10.68 -3.40 9.33
CA GLU A 159 9.74 -2.88 10.34
C GLU A 159 8.47 -3.74 10.44
N GLY A 160 8.33 -4.79 9.61
CA GLY A 160 7.21 -5.72 9.64
C GLY A 160 6.08 -5.38 8.66
N HIS A 161 6.25 -4.36 7.82
CA HIS A 161 5.27 -3.99 6.79
C HIS A 161 5.28 -4.97 5.61
N GLU A 162 4.13 -5.11 4.96
CA GLU A 162 3.99 -5.96 3.77
C GLU A 162 4.35 -5.19 2.50
N ILE A 163 5.00 -5.86 1.55
CA ILE A 163 5.20 -5.35 0.18
C ILE A 163 4.37 -6.19 -0.79
N GLY A 164 3.26 -5.62 -1.28
CA GLY A 164 2.45 -6.19 -2.35
C GLY A 164 2.75 -5.52 -3.69
N THR A 165 1.94 -5.79 -4.72
CA THR A 165 2.08 -5.17 -6.04
C THR A 165 0.93 -4.22 -6.38
N HIS A 166 1.28 -3.08 -6.98
CA HIS A 166 0.38 -2.24 -7.77
C HIS A 166 0.77 -2.27 -9.26
N PHE A 167 1.33 -3.41 -9.68
CA PHE A 167 1.66 -3.72 -11.07
C PHE A 167 2.63 -2.70 -11.68
N ASN A 168 2.49 -2.31 -12.94
CA ASN A 168 3.44 -1.41 -13.61
C ASN A 168 2.73 -0.15 -14.15
N GLY A 169 2.39 -0.11 -15.44
CA GLY A 169 2.09 1.12 -16.19
C GLY A 169 0.77 1.81 -15.90
N HIS A 170 -0.10 1.25 -15.05
CA HIS A 170 -1.31 1.88 -14.50
C HIS A 170 -2.34 2.41 -15.55
N PHE A 171 -2.62 1.65 -16.61
CA PHE A 171 -3.49 2.08 -17.71
C PHE A 171 -5.00 2.00 -17.40
N CYS A 172 -5.61 3.11 -17.01
CA CYS A 172 -7.02 3.12 -16.59
C CYS A 172 -8.05 3.38 -17.70
N SER A 173 -7.61 3.73 -18.91
CA SER A 173 -8.51 4.03 -20.04
C SER A 173 -7.85 3.78 -21.40
N GLY A 174 -8.66 3.79 -22.47
CA GLY A 174 -8.20 3.53 -23.84
C GLY A 174 -8.02 2.04 -24.16
N GLY A 175 -7.66 1.74 -25.41
CA GLY A 175 -7.57 0.36 -25.91
C GLY A 175 -6.52 -0.50 -25.19
N GLY A 176 -5.51 0.12 -24.58
CA GLY A 176 -4.49 -0.56 -23.77
C GLY A 176 -4.84 -0.70 -22.29
N SER A 177 -6.03 -0.29 -21.87
CA SER A 177 -6.41 -0.28 -20.46
C SER A 177 -6.37 -1.68 -19.83
N VAL A 178 -6.03 -1.73 -18.54
CA VAL A 178 -6.15 -2.92 -17.69
C VAL A 178 -7.56 -3.54 -17.73
N ALA A 179 -8.59 -2.75 -18.08
CA ALA A 179 -9.97 -3.22 -18.29
C ALA A 179 -10.10 -4.33 -19.34
N HIS A 180 -9.15 -4.42 -20.27
CA HIS A 180 -9.22 -5.32 -21.44
C HIS A 180 -8.25 -6.51 -21.36
N TRP A 181 -7.41 -6.56 -20.33
CA TRP A 181 -6.35 -7.55 -20.21
C TRP A 181 -6.88 -8.97 -20.00
N THR A 182 -6.24 -9.93 -20.65
CA THR A 182 -6.47 -11.37 -20.43
C THR A 182 -5.73 -11.87 -19.18
N PRO A 183 -6.01 -13.09 -18.70
CA PRO A 183 -5.19 -13.70 -17.64
C PRO A 183 -3.69 -13.81 -17.99
N GLU A 184 -3.36 -14.02 -19.26
CA GLU A 184 -1.98 -14.07 -19.77
C GLU A 184 -1.32 -12.69 -19.77
N ASP A 185 -2.07 -11.63 -20.12
CA ASP A 185 -1.60 -10.25 -19.98
C ASP A 185 -1.28 -9.92 -18.51
N TRP A 186 -2.15 -10.34 -17.58
CA TRP A 186 -1.89 -10.20 -16.15
C TRP A 186 -0.66 -10.97 -15.68
N GLU A 187 -0.44 -12.19 -16.19
CA GLU A 187 0.77 -12.94 -15.88
C GLU A 187 2.01 -12.19 -16.37
N SER A 188 2.01 -11.71 -17.62
CA SER A 188 3.11 -10.91 -18.17
C SER A 188 3.39 -9.67 -17.31
N GLU A 189 2.35 -8.92 -16.92
CA GLU A 189 2.51 -7.74 -16.07
C GLU A 189 3.13 -8.08 -14.70
N ILE A 190 2.66 -9.15 -14.05
CA ILE A 190 3.19 -9.62 -12.75
C ILE A 190 4.64 -10.07 -12.90
N GLU A 191 4.95 -10.84 -13.95
CA GLU A 191 6.30 -11.29 -14.24
C GLU A 191 7.24 -10.11 -14.41
N GLN A 192 6.84 -9.10 -15.19
CA GLN A 192 7.62 -7.87 -15.38
C GLN A 192 7.83 -7.10 -14.07
N ALA A 193 6.77 -6.91 -13.27
CA ALA A 193 6.85 -6.23 -11.98
C ALA A 193 7.85 -6.93 -11.04
N VAL A 194 7.74 -8.25 -10.90
CA VAL A 194 8.70 -9.03 -10.10
C VAL A 194 10.11 -8.92 -10.67
N SER A 195 10.24 -8.91 -11.99
CA SER A 195 11.53 -8.80 -12.64
C SER A 195 12.23 -7.45 -12.38
N PHE A 196 11.48 -6.35 -12.28
CA PHE A 196 12.05 -5.03 -11.95
C PHE A 196 12.49 -4.96 -10.49
N VAL A 197 11.73 -5.56 -9.57
CA VAL A 197 12.10 -5.64 -8.14
C VAL A 197 13.27 -6.57 -7.90
N THR A 198 13.37 -7.69 -8.63
CA THR A 198 14.44 -8.69 -8.44
C THR A 198 15.69 -8.41 -9.26
N ARG A 199 15.70 -7.39 -10.12
CA ARG A 199 16.84 -7.02 -10.98
C ARG A 199 17.15 -5.51 -10.97
N TRP A 200 16.73 -4.78 -9.93
CA TRP A 200 16.96 -3.35 -9.84
C TRP A 200 18.46 -3.00 -9.92
N ARG A 201 19.36 -3.83 -9.40
CA ARG A 201 20.81 -3.60 -9.53
C ARG A 201 21.28 -3.64 -10.96
N THR A 202 20.88 -4.67 -11.70
CA THR A 202 21.19 -4.79 -13.13
C THR A 202 20.64 -3.60 -13.91
N ASN A 203 19.41 -3.18 -13.61
CA ASN A 203 18.75 -2.10 -14.33
C ASN A 203 19.35 -0.72 -14.00
N THR A 204 19.73 -0.48 -12.74
CA THR A 204 20.20 0.83 -12.24
C THR A 204 21.72 1.00 -12.22
N GLY A 205 22.49 -0.09 -12.20
CA GLY A 205 23.93 -0.07 -11.95
C GLY A 205 24.33 0.30 -10.51
N PHE A 206 23.38 0.39 -9.57
CA PHE A 206 23.67 0.80 -8.20
C PHE A 206 24.39 -0.31 -7.40
N THR A 207 25.61 -0.02 -6.94
CA THR A 207 26.43 -0.94 -6.13
C THR A 207 26.44 -0.60 -4.63
N GLY A 208 26.15 0.66 -4.27
CA GLY A 208 26.27 1.17 -2.89
C GLY A 208 25.06 0.97 -1.97
N LEU A 209 23.99 0.34 -2.45
CA LEU A 209 22.80 0.04 -1.64
C LEU A 209 22.83 -1.41 -1.14
N ASP A 210 22.20 -1.69 -0.01
CA ASP A 210 21.93 -3.05 0.47
C ASP A 210 20.82 -3.72 -0.37
N PRO A 211 20.81 -5.06 -0.49
CA PRO A 211 19.70 -5.78 -1.13
C PRO A 211 18.38 -5.53 -0.40
N LEU A 212 17.26 -5.68 -1.09
CA LEU A 212 15.96 -5.86 -0.45
C LEU A 212 15.98 -7.17 0.37
N PRO A 213 15.59 -7.17 1.65
CA PRO A 213 15.81 -8.27 2.59
C PRO A 213 14.82 -9.45 2.44
N PHE A 214 14.23 -9.61 1.25
CA PHE A 214 13.21 -10.62 0.99
C PHE A 214 13.31 -11.16 -0.42
N ASP A 215 12.89 -12.41 -0.61
CA ASP A 215 12.58 -12.98 -1.91
C ASP A 215 11.21 -12.45 -2.36
N TYR A 216 11.19 -11.56 -3.36
CA TYR A 216 9.95 -10.91 -3.76
C TYR A 216 8.92 -11.87 -4.35
N ARG A 217 9.32 -13.01 -4.95
CA ARG A 217 8.36 -14.02 -5.41
C ARG A 217 7.60 -14.65 -4.25
N LYS A 218 8.27 -14.87 -3.12
CA LYS A 218 7.65 -15.39 -1.90
C LYS A 218 6.91 -14.32 -1.13
N GLU A 219 7.41 -13.09 -1.16
CA GLU A 219 6.80 -11.94 -0.49
C GLU A 219 5.49 -11.51 -1.19
N LEU A 220 5.40 -11.67 -2.50
CA LEU A 220 4.24 -11.24 -3.26
C LEU A 220 3.07 -12.21 -3.11
N VAL A 221 2.20 -11.95 -2.12
CA VAL A 221 1.01 -12.77 -1.81
C VAL A 221 -0.31 -12.05 -2.08
N GLY A 222 -0.27 -10.83 -2.62
CA GLY A 222 -1.44 -10.05 -2.98
C GLY A 222 -1.10 -8.73 -3.64
N GLY A 223 -2.14 -8.05 -4.14
CA GLY A 223 -2.02 -6.80 -4.88
C GLY A 223 -3.34 -6.06 -4.99
N ARG A 224 -3.27 -4.87 -5.61
CA ARG A 224 -4.43 -4.08 -6.01
C ARG A 224 -4.27 -3.64 -7.46
N THR A 225 -5.25 -3.87 -8.32
CA THR A 225 -5.17 -3.47 -9.73
C THR A 225 -5.25 -1.95 -9.87
N PRO A 226 -4.57 -1.38 -10.89
CA PRO A 226 -4.75 0.01 -11.26
C PRO A 226 -6.23 0.36 -11.45
N CYS A 227 -6.65 1.45 -10.80
CA CYS A 227 -8.04 1.94 -10.84
C CYS A 227 -9.12 0.92 -10.42
N LEU A 228 -8.77 -0.16 -9.70
CA LEU A 228 -9.70 -1.22 -9.26
C LEU A 228 -10.40 -1.94 -10.43
N LEU A 229 -9.73 -2.01 -11.58
CA LEU A 229 -10.30 -2.58 -12.79
C LEU A 229 -9.88 -4.03 -13.01
N ASN A 230 -10.76 -4.79 -13.66
CA ASN A 230 -10.50 -6.12 -14.23
C ASN A 230 -10.03 -7.21 -13.25
N GLN A 231 -10.45 -7.13 -11.99
CA GLN A 231 -10.20 -8.17 -10.98
C GLN A 231 -10.55 -9.58 -11.50
N ARG A 232 -11.71 -9.74 -12.16
CA ARG A 232 -12.19 -11.03 -12.66
C ARG A 232 -11.18 -11.75 -13.57
N ARG A 233 -10.39 -11.03 -14.36
CA ARG A 233 -9.37 -11.63 -15.23
C ARG A 233 -8.02 -11.81 -14.54
N LEU A 234 -7.76 -11.06 -13.47
CA LEU A 234 -6.58 -11.24 -12.62
C LEU A 234 -6.68 -12.52 -11.77
N LEU A 235 -7.85 -12.78 -11.16
CA LEU A 235 -7.98 -13.81 -10.12
C LEU A 235 -7.51 -15.22 -10.54
N PRO A 236 -7.78 -15.74 -11.76
CA PRO A 236 -7.25 -17.03 -12.18
C PRO A 236 -5.71 -17.09 -12.18
N THR A 237 -5.05 -16.02 -12.60
CA THR A 237 -3.59 -15.90 -12.61
C THR A 237 -3.06 -15.80 -11.18
N ALA A 238 -3.64 -14.92 -10.35
CA ALA A 238 -3.26 -14.76 -8.96
C ALA A 238 -3.40 -16.08 -8.16
N ALA A 239 -4.48 -16.84 -8.38
CA ALA A 239 -4.69 -18.16 -7.76
C ALA A 239 -3.60 -19.16 -8.16
N ARG A 240 -3.25 -19.22 -9.45
CA ARG A 240 -2.18 -20.10 -9.96
C ARG A 240 -0.81 -19.74 -9.40
N LEU A 241 -0.56 -18.45 -9.17
CA LEU A 241 0.67 -17.95 -8.53
C LEU A 241 0.69 -18.15 -7.01
N GLY A 242 -0.37 -18.70 -6.41
CA GLY A 242 -0.46 -18.96 -4.98
C GLY A 242 -0.67 -17.71 -4.12
N TRP A 243 -1.20 -16.63 -4.70
CA TRP A 243 -1.60 -15.45 -3.91
C TRP A 243 -2.69 -15.81 -2.93
N ARG A 244 -2.75 -15.06 -1.83
CA ARG A 244 -3.67 -15.29 -0.72
C ARG A 244 -4.84 -14.33 -0.71
N TYR A 245 -4.67 -13.14 -1.28
CA TYR A 245 -5.73 -12.14 -1.37
C TYR A 245 -5.60 -11.27 -2.62
N ASP A 246 -6.69 -10.60 -2.93
CA ASP A 246 -6.76 -9.49 -3.88
C ASP A 246 -7.52 -8.33 -3.22
N ALA A 247 -7.05 -7.09 -3.44
CA ALA A 247 -7.63 -5.88 -2.88
C ALA A 247 -8.24 -4.95 -3.96
N SER A 248 -8.69 -5.53 -5.07
CA SER A 248 -9.02 -4.84 -6.32
C SER A 248 -10.50 -4.83 -6.69
N SER A 249 -11.35 -5.57 -5.97
CA SER A 249 -12.80 -5.59 -6.25
C SER A 249 -13.39 -4.18 -6.22
N GLU A 250 -14.38 -3.94 -7.09
CA GLU A 250 -14.97 -2.63 -7.38
C GLU A 250 -15.79 -2.10 -6.20
N GLY A 251 -15.12 -1.65 -5.15
CA GLY A 251 -15.77 -1.17 -3.94
C GLY A 251 -16.54 -2.26 -3.20
N GLY A 252 -16.53 -2.16 -1.88
CA GLY A 252 -17.15 -3.12 -0.99
C GLY A 252 -18.14 -2.46 -0.06
N GLN A 253 -19.11 -3.25 0.39
CA GLN A 253 -19.78 -2.96 1.65
C GLN A 253 -18.81 -3.24 2.81
N GLN A 254 -18.98 -2.52 3.91
CA GLN A 254 -18.21 -2.75 5.13
C GLN A 254 -18.74 -3.99 5.87
N VAL A 255 -18.51 -5.16 5.28
CA VAL A 255 -18.88 -6.49 5.79
C VAL A 255 -17.66 -7.41 5.81
N TRP A 256 -17.76 -8.54 6.49
CA TRP A 256 -16.66 -9.51 6.56
C TRP A 256 -16.34 -10.14 5.19
N PRO A 257 -15.06 -10.37 4.86
CA PRO A 257 -14.65 -10.81 3.53
C PRO A 257 -14.98 -12.27 3.27
N ARG A 258 -15.04 -12.62 1.99
CA ARG A 258 -15.19 -13.99 1.48
C ARG A 258 -14.02 -14.34 0.57
N LYS A 259 -13.90 -15.62 0.22
CA LYS A 259 -12.97 -16.04 -0.83
C LYS A 259 -13.63 -15.97 -2.21
N ASN A 260 -12.87 -15.52 -3.20
CA ASN A 260 -13.18 -15.60 -4.62
C ASN A 260 -11.99 -16.24 -5.36
N HIS A 261 -12.23 -17.28 -6.17
CA HIS A 261 -11.16 -18.09 -6.78
C HIS A 261 -10.11 -18.63 -5.78
N GLY A 262 -10.49 -18.83 -4.51
CA GLY A 262 -9.58 -19.29 -3.45
C GLY A 262 -8.76 -18.19 -2.78
N LEU A 263 -8.84 -16.94 -3.24
CA LEU A 263 -8.20 -15.77 -2.64
C LEU A 263 -9.19 -15.02 -1.77
N TRP A 264 -8.74 -14.41 -0.67
CA TRP A 264 -9.53 -13.45 0.08
C TRP A 264 -9.81 -12.20 -0.77
N ASP A 265 -11.08 -11.82 -0.89
CA ASP A 265 -11.53 -10.61 -1.58
C ASP A 265 -11.63 -9.46 -0.58
N LEU A 266 -10.72 -8.48 -0.69
CA LEU A 266 -10.49 -7.41 0.29
C LEU A 266 -10.63 -6.01 -0.34
N PRO A 267 -11.81 -5.66 -0.92
CA PRO A 267 -12.02 -4.39 -1.59
C PRO A 267 -11.92 -3.21 -0.62
N LEU A 268 -11.56 -2.03 -1.14
CA LEU A 268 -11.86 -0.78 -0.44
C LEU A 268 -13.36 -0.67 -0.18
N GLN A 269 -13.75 -0.06 0.93
CA GLN A 269 -15.14 -0.05 1.38
C GLN A 269 -15.75 1.33 1.23
N GLN A 270 -17.05 1.38 0.97
CA GLN A 270 -17.80 2.63 1.09
C GLN A 270 -17.84 3.05 2.56
N MET A 271 -17.65 4.33 2.83
CA MET A 271 -17.70 4.95 4.15
C MET A 271 -18.57 6.22 4.13
N PRO A 272 -19.21 6.57 5.26
CA PRO A 272 -19.98 7.80 5.36
C PRO A 272 -19.14 9.01 4.92
N PHE A 273 -19.74 9.92 4.15
CA PHE A 273 -19.07 11.13 3.70
C PHE A 273 -19.80 12.36 4.25
N PRO A 274 -19.31 12.96 5.37
CA PRO A 274 -20.01 14.03 6.07
C PRO A 274 -20.42 15.19 5.14
N GLY A 275 -21.64 15.68 5.28
CA GLY A 275 -22.20 16.71 4.38
C GLY A 275 -22.73 16.18 3.04
N HIS A 276 -22.70 14.87 2.80
CA HIS A 276 -23.25 14.24 1.60
C HIS A 276 -24.26 13.14 1.95
N SER A 277 -25.20 12.88 1.02
CA SER A 277 -26.18 11.80 1.14
C SER A 277 -25.68 10.45 0.60
N PHE A 278 -24.45 10.40 0.09
CA PHE A 278 -23.83 9.22 -0.49
C PHE A 278 -22.56 8.86 0.26
N GLU A 279 -22.13 7.61 0.13
CA GLU A 279 -20.89 7.11 0.72
C GLU A 279 -19.72 7.24 -0.27
N VAL A 280 -18.54 7.57 0.25
CA VAL A 280 -17.31 7.65 -0.54
C VAL A 280 -16.50 6.38 -0.33
N LEU A 281 -15.74 5.95 -1.34
CA LEU A 281 -14.81 4.85 -1.15
C LEU A 281 -13.69 5.28 -0.18
N SER A 282 -13.21 4.35 0.65
CA SER A 282 -12.18 4.56 1.68
C SER A 282 -10.77 4.82 1.13
N MET A 283 -10.66 5.78 0.21
CA MET A 283 -9.44 6.16 -0.47
C MET A 283 -9.34 7.67 -0.72
N ASP A 284 -8.14 8.20 -0.54
CA ASP A 284 -7.82 9.62 -0.68
C ASP A 284 -8.24 10.19 -2.05
N TYR A 285 -7.96 9.48 -3.14
CA TYR A 285 -8.35 9.89 -4.49
C TYR A 285 -9.88 10.03 -4.63
N ASN A 286 -10.65 9.13 -4.01
CA ASN A 286 -12.11 9.18 -4.09
C ASN A 286 -12.69 10.36 -3.32
N ILE A 287 -12.10 10.72 -2.18
CA ILE A 287 -12.47 11.95 -1.46
C ILE A 287 -12.11 13.17 -2.31
N LEU A 288 -10.88 13.20 -2.85
CA LEU A 288 -10.40 14.26 -3.73
C LEU A 288 -11.33 14.48 -4.92
N ALA A 289 -11.70 13.41 -5.60
CA ALA A 289 -12.52 13.45 -6.79
C ALA A 289 -13.89 14.10 -6.50
N ASN A 290 -14.44 13.89 -5.31
CA ASN A 290 -15.72 14.47 -4.89
C ASN A 290 -15.60 15.90 -4.35
N GLN A 291 -14.56 16.23 -3.59
CA GLN A 291 -14.36 17.58 -3.04
C GLN A 291 -13.96 18.60 -4.11
N SER A 292 -13.03 18.19 -4.97
CA SER A 292 -12.31 19.11 -5.86
C SER A 292 -12.58 18.85 -7.35
N LYS A 293 -13.46 17.90 -7.68
CA LYS A 293 -13.75 17.49 -9.08
C LYS A 293 -12.49 17.04 -9.82
N ARG A 294 -11.65 16.25 -9.14
CA ARG A 294 -10.40 15.65 -9.65
C ARG A 294 -9.22 16.61 -9.86
N THR A 295 -9.33 17.89 -9.48
CA THR A 295 -8.16 18.77 -9.49
C THR A 295 -7.25 18.47 -8.30
N THR A 296 -5.94 18.41 -8.55
CA THR A 296 -4.91 18.27 -7.51
C THR A 296 -4.43 19.62 -6.98
N ARG A 297 -4.97 20.73 -7.52
CA ARG A 297 -4.62 22.11 -7.18
C ARG A 297 -5.87 22.98 -7.05
N GLY A 298 -6.82 22.53 -6.23
CA GLY A 298 -8.04 23.29 -5.93
C GLY A 298 -7.75 24.59 -5.17
N PRO A 299 -8.70 25.54 -5.12
CA PRO A 299 -8.52 26.79 -4.37
C PRO A 299 -8.21 26.54 -2.88
N SER A 300 -7.12 27.14 -2.38
CA SER A 300 -6.58 26.85 -1.04
C SER A 300 -7.51 27.25 0.12
N HIS A 301 -8.44 28.18 -0.10
CA HIS A 301 -9.41 28.56 0.93
C HIS A 301 -10.40 27.43 1.31
N HIS A 302 -10.44 26.33 0.55
CA HIS A 302 -11.22 25.14 0.91
C HIS A 302 -10.42 24.12 1.73
N TYR A 303 -9.09 24.21 1.78
CA TYR A 303 -8.22 23.12 2.25
C TYR A 303 -8.49 22.70 3.68
N ASP A 304 -8.75 23.65 4.59
CA ASP A 304 -9.07 23.31 5.98
C ASP A 304 -10.37 22.50 6.09
N SER A 305 -11.45 22.96 5.45
CA SER A 305 -12.74 22.26 5.45
C SER A 305 -12.68 20.90 4.75
N TRP A 306 -11.90 20.79 3.68
CA TRP A 306 -11.71 19.53 2.96
C TRP A 306 -10.89 18.52 3.76
N ARG A 307 -9.84 18.97 4.45
CA ARG A 307 -9.06 18.15 5.37
C ARG A 307 -9.94 17.60 6.49
N GLU A 308 -10.71 18.47 7.14
CA GLU A 308 -11.63 18.09 8.22
C GLU A 308 -12.66 17.05 7.76
N GLN A 309 -13.37 17.32 6.65
CA GLN A 309 -14.34 16.38 6.08
C GLN A 309 -13.71 15.04 5.69
N ALA A 310 -12.47 15.04 5.18
CA ALA A 310 -11.74 13.82 4.85
C ALA A 310 -11.39 13.01 6.10
N THR A 311 -10.87 13.67 7.16
CA THR A 311 -10.59 13.04 8.45
C THR A 311 -11.85 12.41 9.04
N GLU A 312 -12.95 13.16 9.06
CA GLU A 312 -14.22 12.72 9.61
C GLU A 312 -14.82 11.55 8.82
N ALA A 313 -14.63 11.49 7.49
CA ALA A 313 -15.07 10.37 6.68
C ALA A 313 -14.38 9.06 7.09
N TYR A 314 -13.06 9.08 7.26
CA TYR A 314 -12.31 7.92 7.74
C TYR A 314 -12.70 7.51 9.16
N ILE A 315 -12.84 8.48 10.08
CA ILE A 315 -13.27 8.21 11.45
C ILE A 315 -14.68 7.61 11.47
N SER A 316 -15.60 8.14 10.67
CA SER A 316 -16.98 7.63 10.58
C SER A 316 -17.02 6.20 10.02
N GLY A 317 -16.19 5.90 9.00
CA GLY A 317 -16.02 4.55 8.49
C GLY A 317 -15.52 3.59 9.56
N PHE A 318 -14.50 3.98 10.32
CA PHE A 318 -14.00 3.20 11.45
C PHE A 318 -15.06 2.98 12.53
N GLN A 319 -15.71 4.04 13.01
CA GLN A 319 -16.70 3.99 14.09
C GLN A 319 -17.88 3.09 13.73
N ARG A 320 -18.38 3.17 12.49
CA ARG A 320 -19.45 2.31 12.01
C ARG A 320 -19.09 0.84 12.18
N ALA A 321 -17.92 0.38 11.73
CA ALA A 321 -17.50 -1.02 11.96
C ALA A 321 -17.24 -1.32 13.44
N TYR A 322 -16.52 -0.44 14.12
CA TYR A 322 -16.04 -0.64 15.49
C TYR A 322 -17.18 -0.85 16.50
N GLU A 323 -18.26 -0.11 16.33
CA GLU A 323 -19.44 -0.10 17.21
C GLU A 323 -20.53 -1.10 16.77
N THR A 324 -20.41 -1.69 15.58
CA THR A 324 -21.44 -2.57 15.01
C THR A 324 -20.90 -3.96 14.65
N ASN A 325 -20.74 -4.28 13.37
CA ASN A 325 -20.51 -5.62 12.83
C ASN A 325 -19.04 -6.08 12.91
N ARG A 326 -18.14 -5.16 13.29
CA ARG A 326 -16.70 -5.41 13.45
C ARG A 326 -16.00 -5.86 12.16
N ALA A 327 -16.61 -5.61 11.00
CA ALA A 327 -15.98 -5.86 9.73
C ALA A 327 -14.61 -5.13 9.67
N PRO A 328 -13.59 -5.72 9.04
CA PRO A 328 -12.30 -5.05 8.90
C PRO A 328 -12.50 -3.73 8.12
N PHE A 329 -11.74 -2.70 8.49
CA PHE A 329 -11.76 -1.41 7.79
C PHE A 329 -10.50 -1.24 6.95
N PHE A 330 -10.67 -1.15 5.63
CA PHE A 330 -9.55 -1.02 4.69
C PHE A 330 -9.45 0.42 4.19
N VAL A 331 -8.26 1.02 4.27
CA VAL A 331 -8.00 2.41 3.84
C VAL A 331 -6.87 2.41 2.81
N GLY A 332 -7.15 2.85 1.58
CA GLY A 332 -6.17 2.93 0.50
C GLY A 332 -5.72 4.37 0.25
N ASN A 333 -4.44 4.59 -0.01
CA ASN A 333 -3.89 5.95 -0.15
C ASN A 333 -2.78 5.99 -1.19
N HIS A 334 -2.36 7.19 -1.57
CA HIS A 334 -1.24 7.47 -2.45
C HIS A 334 -0.25 8.41 -1.76
N PHE A 335 1.05 8.24 -1.99
CA PHE A 335 2.06 9.18 -1.48
C PHE A 335 2.06 10.48 -2.29
N GLU A 336 1.01 11.27 -2.11
CA GLU A 336 0.70 12.41 -2.95
C GLU A 336 0.44 13.68 -2.13
N THR A 337 0.75 14.83 -2.74
CA THR A 337 0.60 16.15 -2.10
C THR A 337 -0.60 16.92 -2.66
N TRP A 338 -1.59 16.21 -3.19
CA TRP A 338 -2.75 16.79 -3.81
C TRP A 338 -3.48 17.76 -2.89
N ASN A 339 -3.90 18.90 -3.45
CA ASN A 339 -4.55 20.00 -2.75
C ASN A 339 -3.79 20.44 -1.48
N GLY A 340 -2.45 20.54 -1.58
CA GLY A 340 -1.61 20.99 -0.47
C GLY A 340 -1.31 19.91 0.57
N GLY A 341 -1.53 18.63 0.25
CA GLY A 341 -1.25 17.50 1.15
C GLY A 341 -2.35 17.21 2.17
N ILE A 342 -3.51 17.85 2.05
CA ILE A 342 -4.61 17.73 3.01
C ILE A 342 -5.07 16.29 3.25
N TYR A 343 -5.01 15.42 2.24
CA TYR A 343 -5.46 14.03 2.40
C TYR A 343 -4.48 13.21 3.22
N MET A 344 -3.18 13.50 3.13
CA MET A 344 -2.17 12.82 3.96
C MET A 344 -2.29 13.25 5.41
N ASP A 345 -2.52 14.55 5.65
CA ASP A 345 -2.82 15.03 6.99
C ASP A 345 -4.11 14.40 7.53
N ALA A 346 -5.14 14.28 6.69
CA ALA A 346 -6.40 13.67 7.09
C ALA A 346 -6.27 12.18 7.47
N VAL A 347 -5.49 11.42 6.69
CA VAL A 347 -5.18 10.02 6.97
C VAL A 347 -4.37 9.88 8.26
N GLU A 348 -3.37 10.74 8.49
CA GLU A 348 -2.59 10.72 9.73
C GLU A 348 -3.45 11.02 10.96
N GLU A 349 -4.33 12.03 10.91
CA GLU A 349 -5.22 12.36 12.03
C GLU A 349 -6.25 11.25 12.29
N ALA A 350 -6.83 10.67 11.25
CA ALA A 350 -7.71 9.51 11.39
C ALA A 350 -6.96 8.30 11.97
N PHE A 351 -5.72 8.05 11.53
CA PHE A 351 -4.87 6.98 12.05
C PHE A 351 -4.62 7.17 13.55
N LYS A 352 -4.25 8.38 14.00
CA LYS A 352 -4.04 8.68 15.43
C LYS A 352 -5.31 8.48 16.24
N HIS A 353 -6.46 8.90 15.72
CA HIS A 353 -7.75 8.66 16.37
C HIS A 353 -8.03 7.16 16.56
N ILE A 354 -7.78 6.36 15.51
CA ILE A 354 -8.02 4.91 15.52
C ILE A 354 -7.04 4.21 16.47
N ALA A 355 -5.77 4.63 16.48
CA ALA A 355 -4.71 4.07 17.31
C ALA A 355 -4.77 4.52 18.80
N ASP A 356 -5.69 5.39 19.16
CA ASP A 356 -5.87 5.90 20.52
C ASP A 356 -6.06 4.76 21.53
N GLU A 357 -5.49 4.92 22.73
CA GLU A 357 -5.51 3.91 23.80
C GLU A 357 -6.92 3.54 24.28
N LYS A 358 -7.94 4.34 23.97
CA LYS A 358 -9.35 4.00 24.21
C LYS A 358 -9.83 2.83 23.33
N HIS A 359 -9.20 2.59 22.19
CA HIS A 359 -9.57 1.53 21.24
C HIS A 359 -8.71 0.26 21.42
N ARG A 360 -8.67 -0.28 22.65
CA ARG A 360 -7.73 -1.34 23.08
C ARG A 360 -7.79 -2.66 22.28
N ASP A 361 -8.90 -2.91 21.59
CA ASP A 361 -9.14 -4.10 20.79
C ASP A 361 -9.02 -3.87 19.28
N VAL A 362 -8.45 -2.72 18.88
CA VAL A 362 -8.05 -2.43 17.49
C VAL A 362 -6.71 -3.09 17.17
N ARG A 363 -6.61 -3.63 15.95
CA ARG A 363 -5.39 -4.19 15.37
C ARG A 363 -5.08 -3.48 14.06
N LEU A 364 -4.03 -2.65 14.07
CA LEU A 364 -3.50 -1.95 12.90
C LEU A 364 -2.46 -2.85 12.21
N VAL A 365 -2.89 -3.56 11.17
CA VAL A 365 -2.11 -4.65 10.57
C VAL A 365 -1.98 -4.50 9.04
N SER A 366 -1.06 -5.24 8.43
CA SER A 366 -1.02 -5.42 6.98
C SER A 366 -2.09 -6.40 6.49
N PHE A 367 -2.37 -6.40 5.19
CA PHE A 367 -3.29 -7.37 4.57
C PHE A 367 -2.83 -8.82 4.78
N ARG A 368 -1.54 -9.11 4.62
CA ARG A 368 -0.98 -10.45 4.91
C ARG A 368 -1.30 -10.89 6.33
N GLN A 369 -1.04 -10.04 7.32
CA GLN A 369 -1.25 -10.35 8.73
C GLN A 369 -2.75 -10.52 9.04
N PHE A 370 -3.61 -9.74 8.40
CA PHE A 370 -5.05 -9.93 8.49
C PHE A 370 -5.50 -11.28 7.89
N VAL A 371 -4.95 -11.66 6.74
CA VAL A 371 -5.23 -12.95 6.10
C VAL A 371 -4.67 -14.13 6.89
N ASP A 372 -3.53 -13.98 7.55
CA ASP A 372 -3.03 -14.96 8.54
C ASP A 372 -4.05 -15.18 9.66
N TRP A 373 -4.70 -14.12 10.13
CA TRP A 373 -5.75 -14.23 11.13
C TRP A 373 -7.02 -14.89 10.57
N LEU A 374 -7.42 -14.57 9.33
CA LEU A 374 -8.59 -15.18 8.69
C LEU A 374 -8.40 -16.69 8.48
N ASP A 375 -7.21 -17.12 8.07
CA ASP A 375 -6.95 -18.51 7.69
C ASP A 375 -6.97 -19.49 8.88
N VAL A 376 -6.85 -19.00 10.12
CA VAL A 376 -7.00 -19.86 11.33
C VAL A 376 -8.44 -19.92 11.85
N GLN A 377 -9.36 -19.13 11.31
CA GLN A 377 -10.76 -19.13 11.77
C GLN A 377 -11.52 -20.32 11.19
N SER A 378 -12.45 -20.88 11.98
CA SER A 378 -13.33 -21.92 11.47
C SER A 378 -14.28 -21.36 10.40
N PRO A 379 -14.66 -22.15 9.37
CA PRO A 379 -15.65 -21.71 8.38
C PRO A 379 -16.96 -21.22 9.01
N LYS A 380 -17.41 -21.87 10.10
CA LYS A 380 -18.63 -21.51 10.83
C LYS A 380 -18.54 -20.10 11.44
N VAL A 381 -17.43 -19.77 12.10
CA VAL A 381 -17.21 -18.42 12.67
C VAL A 381 -17.25 -17.36 11.56
N LEU A 382 -16.53 -17.61 10.47
CA LEU A 382 -16.49 -16.68 9.35
C LEU A 382 -17.84 -16.52 8.64
N GLU A 383 -18.64 -17.58 8.56
CA GLU A 383 -20.02 -17.51 8.06
C GLU A 383 -20.92 -16.70 8.97
N GLY A 384 -20.81 -16.86 10.30
CA GLY A 384 -21.54 -16.05 11.27
C GLY A 384 -21.20 -14.57 11.14
N LEU A 385 -19.91 -14.23 11.11
CA LEU A 385 -19.43 -12.86 10.91
C LEU A 385 -19.93 -12.25 9.58
N ARG A 386 -19.97 -13.04 8.51
CA ARG A 386 -20.46 -12.62 7.19
C ARG A 386 -21.96 -12.40 7.09
N ARG A 387 -22.75 -12.82 8.07
CA ARG A 387 -24.21 -12.56 8.11
C ARG A 387 -24.55 -11.16 8.60
N LEU A 388 -23.61 -10.49 9.27
CA LEU A 388 -23.82 -9.15 9.80
C LEU A 388 -23.69 -8.13 8.68
N ASP A 389 -24.79 -7.45 8.38
CA ASP A 389 -24.82 -6.38 7.38
C ASP A 389 -24.14 -5.09 7.90
N VAL A 390 -24.00 -4.10 7.02
CA VAL A 390 -23.42 -2.80 7.37
C VAL A 390 -24.22 -2.15 8.50
N GLY A 391 -23.56 -1.80 9.60
CA GLY A 391 -24.19 -1.17 10.76
C GLY A 391 -24.95 -2.12 11.68
N GLU A 392 -25.01 -3.42 11.37
CA GLU A 392 -25.65 -4.40 12.24
C GLU A 392 -24.80 -4.65 13.49
N LYS A 393 -25.41 -4.56 14.68
CA LYS A 393 -24.68 -4.75 15.94
C LYS A 393 -24.26 -6.21 16.11
N TRP A 394 -22.95 -6.42 16.29
CA TRP A 394 -22.43 -7.72 16.70
C TRP A 394 -23.02 -8.15 18.05
N SER A 395 -23.33 -9.44 18.18
CA SER A 395 -23.66 -10.06 19.46
C SER A 395 -23.05 -11.45 19.57
N PRO A 396 -22.79 -11.97 20.80
CA PRO A 396 -22.22 -13.30 20.99
C PRO A 396 -23.06 -14.44 20.39
N ARG A 397 -24.36 -14.21 20.14
CA ARG A 397 -25.25 -15.23 19.54
C ARG A 397 -25.19 -15.24 18.01
N ALA A 398 -24.64 -14.19 17.39
CA ALA A 398 -24.60 -14.04 15.94
C ALA A 398 -23.44 -14.82 15.28
N VAL A 399 -22.44 -15.26 16.05
CA VAL A 399 -21.17 -15.83 15.56
C VAL A 399 -20.83 -17.15 16.23
#